data_AF-Q21LJ3-F1
#
_entry.id   AF-Q21LJ3-F1
#
_cell.length_a   1.000
_cell.length_b   1.000
_cell.length_c   1.000
_cell.angle_alpha   90.00
_cell.angle_beta   90.00
_cell.angle_gamma   90.00
#
_symmetry.space_group_name_H-M   'P 1'
#
loop_
_entity.id
_entity.type
_entity.pdbx_description
1 polymer ?
#
loop_
_entity_poly.entity_id
_entity_poly.type
_entity_poly.pdbx_seq_one_letter_code
_entity_poly.pdbx_strand_id
1 'polypeptide(L)'
;MLTSNVAILAAAEIALLFLVISIVLLIKNRALRKLVSKLQARLEQIVEDLKVARALKKEPVPTAPTITYATHIEKQLNFTKEYHEDQKPSQDISLDIDPTIPLPRRAAALRHAILLAEKESSANTPNNLPNWDTLNKRYEAIFSFYDDYSTPSEETGGQEEIDALNSELTTAKKRINNLEKFKQLYNELEATLKDCKTTAQTHFNRLSEMASEVSDTEAFESSLAAYHSSYDAISSMIETGIDVPPAKRGEDSSGEIRHLRAVAADQHKIITGLQKKLRDMSSDEERAEVVEELQVELNRQIRFAQESETCIQLMEDELQNANKEIEQLTSKLGKVGELKMELIETRAQNEQMRDQLFKLKTDNRKLRQKADEMAKRPAEKSGEDSTALKKELADLQAMYADLEEKFLDLKLQE
;
A
#
# COMPACT_ATOMS: atom_id res chain seq x y z
N MET A 1 27.97 -5.08 64.40
CA MET A 1 28.57 -3.74 64.19
C MET A 1 29.23 -3.58 62.81
N LEU A 2 29.90 -4.60 62.24
CA LEU A 2 30.51 -4.50 60.89
C LEU A 2 29.51 -4.22 59.75
N THR A 3 28.31 -4.78 59.80
CA THR A 3 27.27 -4.58 58.76
C THR A 3 26.75 -3.13 58.70
N SER A 4 26.73 -2.43 59.82
CA SER A 4 26.30 -1.02 59.86
C SER A 4 27.33 -0.09 59.24
N ASN A 5 28.62 -0.40 59.34
CA ASN A 5 29.68 0.43 58.77
C ASN A 5 29.73 0.30 57.24
N VAL A 6 29.47 -0.90 56.70
CA VAL A 6 29.41 -1.14 55.25
C VAL A 6 28.22 -0.40 54.62
N ALA A 7 27.06 -0.40 55.28
CA ALA A 7 25.88 0.34 54.80
C ALA A 7 26.12 1.86 54.76
N ILE A 8 26.81 2.42 55.76
CA ILE A 8 27.17 3.85 55.79
C ILE A 8 28.19 4.17 54.68
N LEU A 9 29.16 3.30 54.42
CA LEU A 9 30.15 3.49 53.36
C LEU A 9 29.49 3.47 51.97
N ALA A 10 28.57 2.53 51.73
CA ALA A 10 27.81 2.43 50.49
C ALA A 10 26.88 3.64 50.28
N ALA A 11 26.21 4.11 51.34
CA ALA A 11 25.38 5.32 51.28
C ALA A 11 26.23 6.58 50.98
N ALA A 12 27.43 6.67 51.55
CA ALA A 12 28.36 7.78 51.28
C ALA A 12 28.85 7.77 49.83
N GLU A 13 29.15 6.59 49.26
CA GLU A 13 29.56 6.44 47.86
C GLU A 13 28.45 6.86 46.89
N ILE A 14 27.20 6.42 47.14
CA ILE A 14 26.04 6.81 46.33
C ILE A 14 25.78 8.32 46.42
N ALA A 15 25.89 8.91 47.62
CA ALA A 15 25.73 10.36 47.79
C ALA A 15 26.82 11.15 47.02
N LEU A 16 28.06 10.65 46.99
CA LEU A 16 29.15 11.26 46.22
C LEU A 16 28.88 11.19 44.73
N LEU A 17 28.35 10.07 44.24
CA LEU A 17 27.97 9.89 42.83
C LEU A 17 26.86 10.87 42.42
N PHE A 18 25.82 11.03 43.24
CA PHE A 18 24.76 12.02 43.01
C PHE A 18 25.29 13.47 43.01
N LEU A 19 26.27 13.77 43.87
CA LEU A 19 26.90 15.09 43.93
C LEU A 19 27.68 15.36 42.63
N VAL A 20 28.44 14.38 42.13
CA VAL A 20 29.16 14.49 40.84
C VAL A 20 28.19 14.70 39.68
N ILE A 21 27.10 13.93 39.61
CA ILE A 21 26.07 14.10 38.57
C ILE A 21 25.46 15.51 38.64
N SER A 22 25.15 15.99 39.84
CA SER A 22 24.59 17.33 40.05
C SER A 22 25.53 18.43 39.57
N ILE A 23 26.84 18.30 39.82
CA ILE A 23 27.86 19.22 39.32
C ILE A 23 27.91 19.19 37.78
N VAL A 24 27.91 18.01 37.16
CA VAL A 24 27.93 17.88 35.69
C VAL A 24 26.69 18.53 35.07
N LEU A 25 25.50 18.31 35.64
CA LEU A 25 24.27 18.94 35.18
C LEU A 25 24.32 20.48 35.31
N LEU A 26 24.90 21.00 36.40
CA LEU A 26 25.08 22.45 36.56
C LEU A 26 26.05 23.04 35.51
N ILE A 27 27.12 22.33 35.17
CA ILE A 27 28.06 22.75 34.11
C ILE A 27 27.35 22.75 32.74
N LYS A 28 26.60 21.70 32.42
CA LYS A 28 25.84 21.61 31.17
C LYS A 28 24.75 22.68 31.08
N ASN A 29 24.05 22.98 32.17
CA ASN A 29 23.04 24.05 32.22
C ASN A 29 23.69 25.43 31.97
N ARG A 30 24.87 25.69 32.56
CA ARG A 30 25.62 26.92 32.29
C ARG A 30 26.07 27.02 30.83
N ALA A 31 26.50 25.91 30.22
CA ALA A 31 26.87 25.89 28.81
C ALA A 31 25.68 26.16 27.88
N LEU A 32 24.52 25.57 28.18
CA LEU A 32 23.27 25.81 27.45
C LEU A 32 22.83 27.27 27.54
N ARG A 33 22.89 27.89 28.73
CA ARG A 33 22.58 29.32 28.90
C ARG A 33 23.49 30.21 28.05
N LYS A 34 24.79 29.91 27.97
CA LYS A 34 25.72 30.62 27.09
C LYS A 34 25.40 30.45 25.60
N LEU A 35 24.89 29.29 25.20
CA LEU A 35 24.51 29.01 23.81
C LEU A 35 23.23 29.78 23.44
N VAL A 36 22.24 29.77 24.33
CA VAL A 36 21.00 30.55 24.18
C VAL A 36 21.30 32.05 24.11
N SER A 37 22.19 32.57 24.97
CA SER A 37 22.54 34.00 24.92
C SER A 37 23.26 34.37 23.61
N LYS A 38 24.10 33.48 23.05
CA LYS A 38 24.73 33.69 21.74
C LYS A 38 23.71 33.67 20.60
N LEU A 39 22.72 32.78 20.66
CA LEU A 39 21.65 32.73 19.66
C LEU A 39 20.75 33.96 19.72
N GLN A 40 20.41 34.43 20.93
CA GLN A 40 19.67 35.68 21.14
C GLN A 40 20.45 36.89 20.58
N ALA A 41 21.74 36.99 20.85
CA ALA A 41 22.59 38.06 20.31
C ALA A 41 22.65 38.04 18.76
N ARG A 42 22.69 36.85 18.14
CA ARG A 42 22.64 36.74 16.67
C ARG A 42 21.28 37.13 16.09
N LEU A 43 20.19 36.78 16.77
CA LEU A 43 18.86 37.22 16.35
C LEU A 43 18.70 38.73 16.44
N GLU A 44 19.24 39.35 17.49
CA GLU A 44 19.23 40.80 17.66
C GLU A 44 20.04 41.50 16.57
N GLN A 45 21.23 40.98 16.23
CA GLN A 45 22.02 41.47 15.10
C GLN A 45 21.26 41.36 13.77
N ILE A 46 20.61 40.22 13.48
CA ILE A 46 19.84 40.07 12.23
C ILE A 46 18.66 41.04 12.18
N VAL A 47 18.01 41.31 13.31
CA VAL A 47 16.93 42.30 13.40
C VAL A 47 17.45 43.73 13.19
N GLU A 48 18.62 44.06 13.73
CA GLU A 48 19.27 45.35 13.46
C GLU A 48 19.69 45.48 11.99
N ASP A 49 20.30 44.45 11.41
CA ASP A 49 20.69 44.42 9.99
C ASP A 49 19.46 44.57 9.09
N LEU A 50 18.32 43.96 9.44
CA LEU A 50 17.05 44.15 8.71
C LEU A 50 16.47 45.57 8.88
N LYS A 51 16.64 46.19 10.06
CA LYS A 51 16.24 47.60 10.26
C LYS A 51 17.11 48.54 9.44
N VAL A 52 18.42 48.30 9.39
CA VAL A 52 19.37 49.07 8.57
C VAL A 52 19.09 48.88 7.09
N ALA A 53 18.82 47.65 6.64
CA ALA A 53 18.42 47.37 5.26
C ALA A 53 17.08 48.03 4.89
N ARG A 54 16.13 48.11 5.82
CA ARG A 54 14.87 48.87 5.62
C ARG A 54 15.10 50.38 5.62
N ALA A 55 16.03 50.90 6.42
CA ALA A 55 16.37 52.32 6.45
C ALA A 55 17.12 52.76 5.18
N LEU A 56 18.02 51.91 4.65
CA LEU A 56 18.69 52.11 3.36
C LEU A 56 17.71 52.07 2.17
N LYS A 57 16.57 51.36 2.31
CA LYS A 57 15.49 51.35 1.31
C LYS A 57 14.58 52.58 1.38
N LYS A 58 14.88 53.55 2.24
CA LYS A 58 14.08 54.77 2.49
C LYS A 58 14.77 56.03 1.95
N GLU A 59 15.39 55.94 0.77
CA GLU A 59 15.56 57.12 -0.09
C GLU A 59 14.25 57.39 -0.86
N PRO A 60 13.90 58.66 -1.12
CA PRO A 60 12.63 59.02 -1.77
C PRO A 60 12.69 58.63 -3.24
N VAL A 61 12.16 57.45 -3.56
CA VAL A 61 11.93 57.02 -4.94
C VAL A 61 10.91 57.97 -5.58
N PRO A 62 11.19 58.55 -6.77
CA PRO A 62 10.22 59.36 -7.49
C PRO A 62 8.97 58.53 -7.72
N THR A 63 7.79 59.12 -7.47
CA THR A 63 6.47 58.49 -7.65
C THR A 63 6.39 57.79 -9.00
N ALA A 64 6.63 56.48 -8.99
CA ALA A 64 6.31 55.62 -10.11
C ALA A 64 4.79 55.73 -10.34
N PRO A 65 4.31 55.78 -11.60
CA PRO A 65 2.88 55.79 -11.87
C PRO A 65 2.26 54.62 -11.12
N THR A 66 1.15 54.86 -10.41
CA THR A 66 0.39 53.80 -9.75
C THR A 66 -0.08 52.83 -10.83
N ILE A 67 0.71 51.78 -11.08
CA ILE A 67 0.40 50.69 -12.00
C ILE A 67 -0.93 50.12 -11.52
N THR A 68 -2.00 50.38 -12.26
CA THR A 68 -3.33 49.87 -11.95
C THR A 68 -3.27 48.35 -11.96
N TYR A 69 -3.99 47.68 -11.05
CA TYR A 69 -4.02 46.21 -10.96
C TYR A 69 -4.26 45.53 -12.33
N ALA A 70 -5.14 46.10 -13.15
CA ALA A 70 -5.37 45.68 -14.53
C ALA A 70 -4.10 45.69 -15.40
N THR A 71 -3.31 46.77 -15.35
CA THR A 71 -2.03 46.87 -16.09
C THR A 71 -0.97 45.89 -15.57
N HIS A 72 -1.03 45.53 -14.27
CA HIS A 72 -0.18 44.48 -13.72
C HIS A 72 -0.59 43.08 -14.23
N ILE A 73 -1.89 42.78 -14.28
CA ILE A 73 -2.38 41.51 -14.85
C ILE A 73 -2.00 41.39 -16.32
N GLU A 74 -2.14 42.45 -17.12
CA GLU A 74 -1.74 42.43 -18.54
C GLU A 74 -0.25 42.16 -18.72
N LYS A 75 0.59 42.77 -17.88
CA LYS A 75 2.03 42.49 -17.90
C LYS A 75 2.33 41.03 -17.54
N GLN A 76 1.64 40.46 -16.55
CA GLN A 76 1.80 39.06 -16.15
C GLN A 76 1.28 38.09 -17.22
N LEU A 77 0.19 38.44 -17.91
CA LEU A 77 -0.33 37.68 -19.04
C LEU A 77 0.70 37.61 -20.18
N ASN A 78 1.29 38.75 -20.56
CA ASN A 78 2.31 38.80 -21.61
C ASN A 78 3.55 38.00 -21.22
N PHE A 79 4.05 38.15 -19.99
CA PHE A 79 5.18 37.36 -19.50
C PHE A 79 4.88 35.84 -19.53
N THR A 80 3.65 35.44 -19.19
CA THR A 80 3.24 34.04 -19.21
C THR A 80 3.15 33.49 -20.64
N LYS A 81 2.73 34.32 -21.60
CA LYS A 81 2.74 33.98 -23.03
C LYS A 81 4.16 33.85 -23.58
N GLU A 82 5.04 34.80 -23.30
CA GLU A 82 6.45 34.75 -23.71
C GLU A 82 7.15 33.50 -23.16
N TYR A 83 6.89 33.16 -21.88
CA TYR A 83 7.41 31.95 -21.26
C TYR A 83 6.87 30.67 -21.92
N HIS A 84 5.61 30.66 -22.33
CA HIS A 84 5.01 29.53 -23.06
C HIS A 84 5.60 29.40 -24.48
N GLU A 85 5.80 30.51 -25.20
CA GLU A 85 6.41 30.55 -26.53
C GLU A 85 7.86 30.05 -26.53
N ASP A 86 8.65 30.38 -25.50
CA ASP A 86 10.02 29.88 -25.32
C ASP A 86 10.08 28.34 -25.23
N GLN A 87 9.00 27.72 -24.75
CA GLN A 87 8.87 26.26 -24.70
C GLN A 87 8.57 25.61 -26.06
N LYS A 88 8.48 26.37 -27.16
CA LYS A 88 8.13 25.89 -28.52
C LYS A 88 6.83 25.08 -28.57
N PRO A 89 5.69 25.69 -28.22
CA PRO A 89 4.41 25.03 -28.23
C PRO A 89 3.98 24.78 -29.69
N SER A 90 3.27 23.67 -29.92
CA SER A 90 2.68 23.35 -31.22
C SER A 90 1.29 23.96 -31.40
N GLN A 91 0.70 24.45 -30.30
CA GLN A 91 -0.68 24.95 -30.21
C GLN A 91 -0.75 26.21 -29.33
N ASP A 92 -1.92 26.83 -29.28
CA ASP A 92 -2.16 28.02 -28.47
C ASP A 92 -2.16 27.68 -26.96
N ILE A 93 -1.71 28.63 -26.13
CA ILE A 93 -1.58 28.51 -24.67
C ILE A 93 -2.90 28.13 -23.98
N SER A 94 -4.03 28.46 -24.59
CA SER A 94 -5.37 28.13 -24.09
C SER A 94 -5.73 26.64 -24.22
N LEU A 95 -5.09 25.93 -25.15
CA LEU A 95 -5.33 24.51 -25.43
C LEU A 95 -4.35 23.61 -24.66
N ASP A 96 -3.26 24.17 -24.15
CA ASP A 96 -2.17 23.44 -23.50
C ASP A 96 -2.47 23.03 -22.03
N ILE A 97 -3.74 23.06 -21.62
CA ILE A 97 -4.21 22.65 -20.28
C ILE A 97 -4.34 21.11 -20.17
N ASP A 98 -4.30 20.40 -21.30
CA ASP A 98 -4.42 18.94 -21.38
C ASP A 98 -3.36 18.20 -20.51
N PRO A 99 -3.77 17.16 -19.75
CA PRO A 99 -2.85 16.38 -18.91
C PRO A 99 -1.73 15.64 -19.66
N THR A 100 -1.87 15.41 -20.97
CA THR A 100 -0.86 14.76 -21.83
C THR A 100 0.32 15.67 -22.17
N ILE A 101 0.19 16.98 -21.97
CA ILE A 101 1.20 17.98 -22.32
C ILE A 101 2.25 18.11 -21.20
N PRO A 102 3.54 18.35 -21.53
CA PRO A 102 4.60 18.49 -20.53
C PRO A 102 4.28 19.52 -19.44
N LEU A 103 4.56 19.15 -18.19
CA LEU A 103 4.26 19.93 -16.98
C LEU A 103 4.62 21.43 -17.07
N PRO A 104 5.79 21.84 -17.63
CA PRO A 104 6.14 23.25 -17.75
C PRO A 104 5.16 24.06 -18.63
N ARG A 105 4.65 23.46 -19.70
CA ARG A 105 3.70 24.10 -20.62
C ARG A 105 2.29 24.16 -20.02
N ARG A 106 1.86 23.06 -19.40
CA ARG A 106 0.58 23.00 -18.67
C ARG A 106 0.52 24.00 -17.51
N ALA A 107 1.64 24.19 -16.80
CA ALA A 107 1.73 25.20 -15.75
C ALA A 107 1.60 26.64 -16.29
N ALA A 108 2.18 26.92 -17.46
CA ALA A 108 2.04 28.20 -18.14
C ALA A 108 0.60 28.42 -18.65
N ALA A 109 -0.01 27.39 -19.24
CA ALA A 109 -1.40 27.40 -19.71
C ALA A 109 -2.40 27.63 -18.57
N LEU A 110 -2.25 26.91 -17.46
CA LEU A 110 -3.10 27.08 -16.26
C LEU A 110 -2.95 28.49 -15.67
N ARG A 111 -1.70 28.98 -15.52
CA ARG A 111 -1.45 30.33 -15.02
C ARG A 111 -2.07 31.38 -15.94
N HIS A 112 -1.99 31.20 -17.25
CA HIS A 112 -2.60 32.09 -18.23
C HIS A 112 -4.13 32.09 -18.12
N ALA A 113 -4.76 30.92 -17.96
CA ALA A 113 -6.21 30.80 -17.79
C ALA A 113 -6.72 31.49 -16.51
N ILE A 114 -5.99 31.35 -15.40
CA ILE A 114 -6.31 32.02 -14.13
C ILE A 114 -6.18 33.55 -14.26
N LEU A 115 -5.08 34.03 -14.82
CA LEU A 115 -4.88 35.47 -15.02
C LEU A 115 -5.89 36.08 -15.98
N LEU A 116 -6.34 35.32 -16.98
CA LEU A 116 -7.39 35.74 -17.90
C LEU A 116 -8.75 35.84 -17.18
N ALA A 117 -9.09 34.85 -16.34
CA ALA A 117 -10.27 34.89 -15.49
C ALA A 117 -10.26 36.10 -14.54
N GLU A 118 -9.11 36.39 -13.92
CA GLU A 118 -8.93 37.58 -13.09
C GLU A 118 -9.11 38.87 -13.89
N LYS A 119 -8.51 38.96 -15.08
CA LYS A 119 -8.67 40.12 -15.98
C LYS A 119 -10.14 40.38 -16.29
N GLU A 120 -10.86 39.36 -16.72
CA GLU A 120 -12.27 39.48 -17.10
C GLU A 120 -13.18 39.81 -15.91
N SER A 121 -12.88 39.26 -14.72
CA SER A 121 -13.61 39.59 -13.49
C SER A 121 -13.43 41.05 -13.05
N SER A 122 -12.33 41.69 -13.45
CA SER A 122 -11.99 43.07 -13.14
C SER A 122 -12.39 44.09 -14.22
N ALA A 123 -12.76 43.64 -15.42
CA ALA A 123 -12.99 44.51 -16.58
C ALA A 123 -14.32 45.27 -16.54
N ASN A 124 -15.32 44.79 -15.78
CA ASN A 124 -16.70 45.28 -15.82
C ASN A 124 -17.18 45.94 -14.51
N THR A 125 -16.30 46.19 -13.54
CA THR A 125 -16.67 46.74 -12.23
C THR A 125 -16.14 48.16 -12.02
N PRO A 126 -17.00 49.11 -11.59
CA PRO A 126 -16.64 50.54 -11.50
C PRO A 126 -15.58 50.87 -10.44
N ASN A 127 -15.16 49.91 -9.60
CA ASN A 127 -14.25 50.11 -8.47
C ASN A 127 -12.97 49.24 -8.53
N ASN A 128 -12.62 48.62 -9.67
CA ASN A 128 -11.52 47.64 -9.76
C ASN A 128 -11.66 46.46 -8.76
N LEU A 129 -12.88 46.20 -8.27
CA LEU A 129 -13.17 45.07 -7.40
C LEU A 129 -13.52 43.85 -8.27
N PRO A 130 -12.96 42.67 -8.01
CA PRO A 130 -13.25 41.49 -8.82
C PRO A 130 -14.73 41.08 -8.67
N ASN A 131 -15.40 40.86 -9.80
CA ASN A 131 -16.73 40.26 -9.81
C ASN A 131 -16.62 38.76 -9.55
N TRP A 132 -16.92 38.35 -8.32
CA TRP A 132 -16.86 36.96 -7.87
C TRP A 132 -17.76 36.02 -8.69
N ASP A 133 -18.91 36.49 -9.20
CA ASP A 133 -19.79 35.65 -10.02
C ASP A 133 -19.18 35.32 -11.38
N THR A 134 -18.47 36.28 -11.98
CA THR A 134 -17.75 36.04 -13.24
C THR A 134 -16.52 35.17 -13.01
N LEU A 135 -15.80 35.39 -11.90
CA LEU A 135 -14.65 34.59 -11.52
C LEU A 135 -15.04 33.12 -11.27
N ASN A 136 -16.12 32.89 -10.52
CA ASN A 136 -16.64 31.55 -10.22
C ASN A 136 -16.98 30.79 -11.50
N LYS A 137 -17.69 31.41 -12.44
CA LYS A 137 -18.03 30.77 -13.74
C LYS A 137 -16.79 30.40 -14.56
N ARG A 138 -15.73 31.21 -14.50
CA ARG A 138 -14.48 30.94 -15.21
C ARG A 138 -13.67 29.84 -14.54
N TYR A 139 -13.62 29.81 -13.21
CA TYR A 139 -12.98 28.72 -12.47
C TYR A 139 -13.75 27.41 -12.61
N GLU A 140 -15.08 27.45 -12.61
CA GLU A 140 -15.93 26.29 -12.90
C GLU A 140 -15.63 25.72 -14.30
N ALA A 141 -15.46 26.57 -15.32
CA ALA A 141 -15.04 26.10 -16.66
C ALA A 141 -13.62 25.49 -16.69
N ILE A 142 -12.70 26.01 -15.88
CA ILE A 142 -11.35 25.42 -15.75
C ILE A 142 -11.44 24.07 -15.03
N PHE A 143 -12.23 23.95 -13.96
CA PHE A 143 -12.40 22.69 -13.22
C PHE A 143 -13.19 21.65 -14.01
N SER A 144 -14.25 22.03 -14.72
CA SER A 144 -15.04 21.12 -15.56
C SER A 144 -14.20 20.54 -16.70
N PHE A 145 -13.24 21.30 -17.24
CA PHE A 145 -12.27 20.78 -18.20
C PHE A 145 -11.47 19.64 -17.57
N TYR A 146 -11.02 19.75 -16.32
CA TYR A 146 -10.37 18.63 -15.62
C TYR A 146 -11.34 17.50 -15.29
N ASP A 147 -12.62 17.77 -15.09
CA ASP A 147 -13.64 16.72 -14.92
C ASP A 147 -13.89 15.92 -16.20
N ASP A 148 -13.74 16.54 -17.36
CA ASP A 148 -13.77 15.86 -18.66
C ASP A 148 -12.53 14.97 -18.91
N TYR A 149 -11.42 15.18 -18.18
CA TYR A 149 -10.26 14.26 -18.16
C TYR A 149 -10.24 13.33 -16.94
N SER A 150 -10.95 13.66 -15.86
CA SER A 150 -11.08 12.84 -14.65
C SER A 150 -12.22 11.83 -14.77
N THR A 151 -13.15 12.07 -15.69
CA THR A 151 -14.01 11.02 -16.23
C THR A 151 -13.19 10.17 -17.21
N PRO A 152 -12.88 8.92 -16.87
CA PRO A 152 -12.20 8.03 -17.81
C PRO A 152 -13.12 7.85 -19.02
N SER A 153 -12.70 8.38 -20.15
CA SER A 153 -13.24 8.05 -21.45
C SER A 153 -13.19 6.52 -21.63
N GLU A 154 -14.35 5.86 -21.50
CA GLU A 154 -14.69 4.51 -21.96
C GLU A 154 -13.65 3.36 -21.81
N GLU A 155 -12.91 3.29 -20.71
CA GLU A 155 -12.18 2.06 -20.29
C GLU A 155 -12.56 1.63 -18.87
N THR A 156 -13.87 1.49 -18.62
CA THR A 156 -14.45 1.02 -17.34
C THR A 156 -14.24 -0.48 -17.08
N GLY A 157 -13.36 -1.16 -17.81
CA GLY A 157 -13.03 -2.58 -17.54
C GLY A 157 -11.96 -2.76 -16.48
N GLY A 158 -10.88 -1.98 -16.53
CA GLY A 158 -9.66 -2.30 -15.76
C GLY A 158 -9.66 -1.79 -14.31
N GLN A 159 -10.19 -0.59 -14.06
CA GLN A 159 -10.08 0.01 -12.72
C GLN A 159 -11.07 -0.60 -11.72
N GLU A 160 -12.30 -0.90 -12.13
CA GLU A 160 -13.25 -1.64 -11.30
C GLU A 160 -12.77 -3.07 -11.02
N GLU A 161 -12.13 -3.73 -12.00
CA GLU A 161 -11.55 -5.05 -11.82
C GLU A 161 -10.35 -5.02 -10.87
N ILE A 162 -9.49 -4.00 -10.94
CA ILE A 162 -8.38 -3.81 -10.00
C ILE A 162 -8.89 -3.51 -8.58
N ASP A 163 -9.90 -2.66 -8.43
CA ASP A 163 -10.46 -2.33 -7.12
C ASP A 163 -11.24 -3.51 -6.52
N ALA A 164 -11.93 -4.31 -7.36
CA ALA A 164 -12.53 -5.57 -6.97
C ALA A 164 -11.47 -6.60 -6.54
N LEU A 165 -10.40 -6.79 -7.32
CA LEU A 165 -9.28 -7.67 -6.99
C LEU A 165 -8.59 -7.24 -5.70
N ASN A 166 -8.39 -5.94 -5.47
CA ASN A 166 -7.81 -5.42 -4.22
C ASN A 166 -8.73 -5.66 -3.02
N SER A 167 -10.04 -5.45 -3.17
CA SER A 167 -11.03 -5.76 -2.15
C SER A 167 -11.06 -7.26 -1.82
N GLU A 168 -11.00 -8.11 -2.83
CA GLU A 168 -10.94 -9.56 -2.67
C GLU A 168 -9.64 -10.00 -1.99
N LEU A 169 -8.50 -9.41 -2.36
CA LEU A 169 -7.19 -9.69 -1.75
C LEU A 169 -7.15 -9.26 -0.28
N THR A 170 -7.73 -8.10 0.09
CA THR A 170 -7.82 -7.69 1.49
C THR A 170 -8.73 -8.60 2.31
N THR A 171 -9.84 -9.06 1.72
CA THR A 171 -10.75 -10.03 2.34
C THR A 171 -10.06 -11.38 2.52
N ALA A 172 -9.35 -11.85 1.51
CA ALA A 172 -8.57 -13.08 1.52
C ALA A 172 -7.43 -13.03 2.55
N LYS A 173 -6.70 -11.91 2.65
CA LYS A 173 -5.69 -11.67 3.70
C LYS A 173 -6.27 -11.73 5.12
N LYS A 174 -7.46 -11.17 5.34
CA LYS A 174 -8.15 -11.28 6.63
C LYS A 174 -8.52 -12.74 6.93
N ARG A 175 -8.95 -13.50 5.92
CA ARG A 175 -9.21 -14.95 6.06
C ARG A 175 -7.93 -15.70 6.42
N ILE A 176 -6.81 -15.45 5.74
CA ILE A 176 -5.51 -16.05 6.09
C ILE A 176 -5.14 -15.73 7.53
N ASN A 177 -5.19 -14.46 7.95
CA ASN A 177 -4.79 -14.10 9.31
C ASN A 177 -5.63 -14.84 10.38
N ASN A 178 -6.93 -15.01 10.10
CA ASN A 178 -7.79 -15.82 10.96
C ASN A 178 -7.41 -17.31 10.91
N LEU A 179 -7.17 -17.86 9.71
CA LEU A 179 -6.77 -19.25 9.51
C LEU A 179 -5.39 -19.56 10.10
N GLU A 180 -4.44 -18.62 10.10
CA GLU A 180 -3.14 -18.75 10.75
C GLU A 180 -3.27 -18.77 12.27
N LYS A 181 -4.17 -17.95 12.83
CA LYS A 181 -4.52 -18.02 14.26
C LYS A 181 -5.17 -19.36 14.60
N PHE A 182 -6.06 -19.86 13.74
CA PHE A 182 -6.63 -21.20 13.89
C PHE A 182 -5.56 -22.29 13.79
N LYS A 183 -4.60 -22.16 12.87
CA LYS A 183 -3.47 -23.09 12.75
C LYS A 183 -2.59 -23.08 14.00
N GLN A 184 -2.33 -21.91 14.57
CA GLN A 184 -1.54 -21.82 15.79
C GLN A 184 -2.27 -22.45 16.98
N LEU A 185 -3.57 -22.13 17.15
CA LEU A 185 -4.43 -22.78 18.14
C LEU A 185 -4.54 -24.29 17.89
N TYR A 186 -4.52 -24.73 16.64
CA TYR A 186 -4.54 -26.13 16.27
C TYR A 186 -3.25 -26.85 16.65
N ASN A 187 -2.10 -26.30 16.32
CA ASN A 187 -0.81 -26.88 16.71
C ASN A 187 -0.69 -26.99 18.24
N GLU A 188 -1.22 -26.00 18.96
CA GLU A 188 -1.27 -26.01 20.42
C GLU A 188 -2.26 -27.06 20.95
N LEU A 189 -3.43 -27.21 20.31
CA LEU A 189 -4.41 -28.24 20.63
C LEU A 189 -3.91 -29.66 20.30
N GLU A 190 -3.17 -29.84 19.21
CA GLU A 190 -2.60 -31.13 18.82
C GLU A 190 -1.47 -31.54 19.78
N ALA A 191 -0.58 -30.59 20.12
CA ALA A 191 0.48 -30.82 21.08
C ALA A 191 -0.10 -31.21 22.44
N THR A 192 -1.10 -30.47 22.91
CA THR A 192 -1.78 -30.76 24.19
C THR A 192 -2.56 -32.06 24.12
N LEU A 193 -3.24 -32.37 23.02
CA LEU A 193 -3.95 -33.63 22.83
C LEU A 193 -2.99 -34.84 22.83
N LYS A 194 -1.82 -34.70 22.23
CA LYS A 194 -0.78 -35.75 22.25
C LYS A 194 -0.22 -35.96 23.66
N ASP A 195 0.04 -34.89 24.40
CA ASP A 195 0.49 -34.95 25.79
C ASP A 195 -0.60 -35.56 26.71
N CYS A 196 -1.84 -35.14 26.54
CA CYS A 196 -2.99 -35.72 27.25
C CYS A 196 -3.15 -37.19 26.90
N LYS A 197 -3.06 -37.59 25.63
CA LYS A 197 -3.16 -39.00 25.21
C LYS A 197 -2.06 -39.85 25.83
N THR A 198 -0.81 -39.39 25.84
CA THR A 198 0.29 -40.15 26.46
C THR A 198 0.11 -40.27 27.98
N THR A 199 -0.34 -39.21 28.63
CA THR A 199 -0.65 -39.19 30.06
C THR A 199 -1.82 -40.11 30.39
N ALA A 200 -2.91 -40.01 29.63
CA ALA A 200 -4.08 -40.86 29.70
C ALA A 200 -3.72 -42.34 29.46
N GLN A 201 -2.96 -42.67 28.42
CA GLN A 201 -2.51 -44.04 28.15
C GLN A 201 -1.72 -44.61 29.33
N THR A 202 -0.89 -43.78 29.98
CA THR A 202 -0.11 -44.17 31.16
C THR A 202 -1.03 -44.50 32.35
N HIS A 203 -2.02 -43.65 32.61
CA HIS A 203 -3.01 -43.90 33.66
C HIS A 203 -3.94 -45.08 33.34
N PHE A 204 -4.29 -45.28 32.07
CA PHE A 204 -5.08 -46.43 31.62
C PHE A 204 -4.32 -47.75 31.80
N ASN A 205 -3.05 -47.80 31.40
CA ASN A 205 -2.21 -48.98 31.61
C ASN A 205 -2.10 -49.30 33.10
N ARG A 206 -1.94 -48.27 33.95
CA ARG A 206 -1.93 -48.41 35.41
C ARG A 206 -3.27 -48.90 35.97
N LEU A 207 -4.39 -48.38 35.47
CA LEU A 207 -5.74 -48.86 35.83
C LEU A 207 -5.96 -50.30 35.40
N SER A 208 -5.49 -50.70 34.22
CA SER A 208 -5.60 -52.08 33.72
C SER A 208 -4.75 -53.06 34.54
N GLU A 209 -3.59 -52.63 35.01
CA GLU A 209 -2.72 -53.42 35.91
C GLU A 209 -3.38 -53.57 37.29
N MET A 210 -3.89 -52.48 37.86
CA MET A 210 -4.60 -52.49 39.15
C MET A 210 -5.96 -53.20 39.08
N ALA A 211 -6.66 -53.20 37.96
CA ALA A 211 -7.90 -53.95 37.78
C ALA A 211 -7.68 -55.47 37.86
N SER A 212 -6.45 -55.94 37.60
CA SER A 212 -6.08 -57.34 37.78
C SER A 212 -5.73 -57.70 39.24
N GLU A 213 -5.45 -56.69 40.07
CA GLU A 213 -5.11 -56.81 41.50
C GLU A 213 -6.20 -56.11 42.35
N VAL A 214 -7.25 -56.85 42.72
CA VAL A 214 -8.51 -56.37 43.37
C VAL A 214 -8.33 -55.67 44.73
N SER A 215 -7.10 -55.38 45.19
CA SER A 215 -6.83 -54.98 46.58
C SER A 215 -6.82 -53.49 46.89
N ASP A 216 -6.72 -52.58 45.92
CA ASP A 216 -6.48 -51.15 46.22
C ASP A 216 -7.42 -50.19 45.47
N THR A 217 -8.67 -50.11 45.95
CA THR A 217 -9.75 -49.28 45.41
C THR A 217 -9.46 -47.78 45.47
N GLU A 218 -8.75 -47.31 46.48
CA GLU A 218 -8.44 -45.87 46.65
C GLU A 218 -7.37 -45.42 45.62
N ALA A 219 -6.38 -46.27 45.36
CA ALA A 219 -5.38 -46.05 44.31
C ALA A 219 -6.00 -46.11 42.90
N PHE A 220 -7.00 -46.98 42.70
CA PHE A 220 -7.77 -47.07 41.45
C PHE A 220 -8.57 -45.80 41.18
N GLU A 221 -9.35 -45.32 42.17
CA GLU A 221 -10.12 -44.08 42.04
C GLU A 221 -9.23 -42.86 41.78
N SER A 222 -8.05 -42.80 42.42
CA SER A 222 -7.08 -41.72 42.20
C SER A 222 -6.52 -41.72 40.78
N SER A 223 -6.15 -42.89 40.23
CA SER A 223 -5.71 -42.98 38.83
C SER A 223 -6.83 -42.70 37.83
N LEU A 224 -8.07 -43.09 38.14
CA LEU A 224 -9.23 -42.76 37.31
C LEU A 224 -9.45 -41.24 37.27
N ALA A 225 -9.43 -40.58 38.43
CA ALA A 225 -9.56 -39.13 38.51
C ALA A 225 -8.42 -38.40 37.75
N ALA A 226 -7.17 -38.88 37.87
CA ALA A 226 -6.03 -38.32 37.15
C ALA A 226 -6.12 -38.53 35.62
N TYR A 227 -6.59 -39.70 35.18
CA TYR A 227 -6.89 -39.98 33.77
C TYR A 227 -7.89 -38.95 33.21
N HIS A 228 -8.98 -38.69 33.92
CA HIS A 228 -10.00 -37.77 33.44
C HIS A 228 -9.57 -36.30 33.50
N SER A 229 -8.88 -35.92 34.57
CA SER A 229 -8.25 -34.60 34.68
C SER A 229 -7.29 -34.30 33.53
N SER A 230 -6.67 -35.32 32.92
CA SER A 230 -5.79 -35.13 31.77
C SER A 230 -6.54 -34.61 30.54
N TYR A 231 -7.84 -34.83 30.40
CA TYR A 231 -8.64 -34.32 29.28
C TYR A 231 -9.32 -32.98 29.53
N ASP A 232 -9.39 -32.51 30.79
CA ASP A 232 -9.99 -31.22 31.15
C ASP A 232 -9.27 -30.03 30.50
N ALA A 233 -7.95 -30.14 30.31
CA ALA A 233 -7.15 -29.12 29.64
C ALA A 233 -7.54 -28.95 28.16
N ILE A 234 -7.80 -30.05 27.44
CA ILE A 234 -8.30 -30.02 26.06
C ILE A 234 -9.70 -29.41 26.03
N SER A 235 -10.57 -29.81 26.96
CA SER A 235 -11.93 -29.25 27.04
C SER A 235 -11.92 -27.73 27.25
N SER A 236 -11.04 -27.24 28.12
CA SER A 236 -10.89 -25.80 28.38
C SER A 236 -10.34 -25.02 27.18
N MET A 237 -9.36 -25.56 26.44
CA MET A 237 -8.85 -24.93 25.21
C MET A 237 -9.91 -24.91 24.09
N ILE A 238 -10.71 -25.97 23.98
CA ILE A 238 -11.82 -26.02 23.03
C ILE A 238 -12.90 -24.98 23.36
N GLU A 239 -13.15 -24.73 24.66
CA GLU A 239 -14.09 -23.70 25.13
C GLU A 239 -13.58 -22.26 24.94
N THR A 240 -12.29 -22.02 25.20
CA THR A 240 -11.69 -20.67 25.12
C THR A 240 -11.24 -20.24 23.73
N GLY A 241 -10.97 -21.17 22.81
CA GLY A 241 -10.33 -20.87 21.51
C GLY A 241 -11.16 -20.11 20.47
N ILE A 242 -12.46 -19.79 20.69
CA ILE A 242 -13.28 -19.11 19.67
C ILE A 242 -14.21 -18.05 20.30
N ASP A 243 -13.64 -16.87 20.58
CA ASP A 243 -14.40 -15.62 20.78
C ASP A 243 -14.22 -14.69 19.55
N VAL A 244 -14.23 -15.29 18.35
CA VAL A 244 -14.16 -14.56 17.07
C VAL A 244 -15.54 -14.54 16.43
N PRO A 245 -16.11 -13.36 16.11
CA PRO A 245 -17.42 -13.27 15.48
C PRO A 245 -17.39 -13.97 14.11
N PRO A 246 -18.47 -14.68 13.73
CA PRO A 246 -18.48 -15.48 12.51
C PRO A 246 -18.24 -14.58 11.30
N ALA A 247 -17.12 -14.80 10.62
CA ALA A 247 -16.93 -14.27 9.28
C ALA A 247 -17.98 -14.94 8.39
N LYS A 248 -18.86 -14.13 7.79
CA LYS A 248 -19.94 -14.57 6.90
C LYS A 248 -19.35 -15.25 5.65
N ARG A 249 -19.06 -16.55 5.71
CA ARG A 249 -19.18 -17.58 4.66
C ARG A 249 -18.42 -18.84 5.10
N GLY A 250 -19.12 -19.99 5.03
CA GLY A 250 -18.67 -21.31 5.48
C GLY A 250 -19.55 -21.85 6.61
N GLU A 251 -20.85 -22.03 6.36
CA GLU A 251 -21.77 -22.64 7.33
C GLU A 251 -21.43 -24.12 7.64
N ASP A 252 -20.71 -24.80 6.73
CA ASP A 252 -20.44 -26.23 6.86
C ASP A 252 -19.30 -26.53 7.87
N SER A 253 -18.12 -25.89 7.75
CA SER A 253 -16.99 -26.18 8.67
C SER A 253 -17.20 -25.67 10.09
N SER A 254 -17.90 -24.53 10.25
CA SER A 254 -18.26 -24.02 11.58
C SER A 254 -19.38 -24.82 12.25
N GLY A 255 -20.22 -25.50 11.45
CA GLY A 255 -21.26 -26.42 11.91
C GLY A 255 -20.67 -27.72 12.46
N GLU A 256 -19.68 -28.30 11.78
CA GLU A 256 -19.01 -29.53 12.22
C GLU A 256 -18.21 -29.34 13.52
N ILE A 257 -17.53 -28.20 13.70
CA ILE A 257 -16.86 -27.88 14.98
C ILE A 257 -17.87 -27.75 16.13
N ARG A 258 -19.04 -27.16 15.88
CA ARG A 258 -20.12 -27.11 16.89
C ARG A 258 -20.67 -28.49 17.22
N HIS A 259 -20.78 -29.37 16.22
CA HIS A 259 -21.15 -30.76 16.44
C HIS A 259 -20.11 -31.48 17.29
N LEU A 260 -18.81 -31.32 16.99
CA LEU A 260 -17.73 -31.91 17.78
C LEU A 260 -17.78 -31.44 19.24
N ARG A 261 -18.05 -30.15 19.48
CA ARG A 261 -18.22 -29.60 20.85
C ARG A 261 -19.43 -30.20 21.58
N ALA A 262 -20.56 -30.32 20.90
CA ALA A 262 -21.78 -30.88 21.50
C ALA A 262 -21.57 -32.35 21.91
N VAL A 263 -20.89 -33.14 21.07
CA VAL A 263 -20.58 -34.54 21.36
C VAL A 263 -19.57 -34.67 22.50
N ALA A 264 -18.51 -33.85 22.52
CA ALA A 264 -17.53 -33.86 23.59
C ALA A 264 -18.15 -33.49 24.96
N ALA A 265 -19.02 -32.47 25.00
CA ALA A 265 -19.71 -32.06 26.22
C ALA A 265 -20.68 -33.14 26.73
N ASP A 266 -21.39 -33.83 25.84
CA ASP A 266 -22.30 -34.92 26.21
C ASP A 266 -21.54 -36.14 26.74
N GLN A 267 -20.41 -36.49 26.13
CA GLN A 267 -19.52 -37.57 26.60
C GLN A 267 -18.95 -37.27 28.00
N HIS A 268 -18.49 -36.05 28.27
CA HIS A 268 -18.04 -35.66 29.60
C HIS A 268 -19.15 -35.78 30.65
N LYS A 269 -20.41 -35.46 30.29
CA LYS A 269 -21.56 -35.61 31.18
C LYS A 269 -21.88 -37.08 31.48
N ILE A 270 -21.80 -37.95 30.48
CA ILE A 270 -22.01 -39.40 30.63
C ILE A 270 -20.93 -39.99 31.53
N ILE A 271 -19.66 -39.68 31.28
CA ILE A 271 -18.51 -40.15 32.06
C ILE A 271 -18.62 -39.68 33.52
N THR A 272 -18.95 -38.41 33.75
CA THR A 272 -19.15 -37.89 35.12
C THR A 272 -20.31 -38.62 35.83
N GLY A 273 -21.37 -38.97 35.09
CA GLY A 273 -22.48 -39.77 35.60
C GLY A 273 -22.07 -41.20 35.97
N LEU A 274 -21.24 -41.85 35.14
CA LEU A 274 -20.72 -43.20 35.38
C LEU A 274 -19.73 -43.24 36.54
N GLN A 275 -18.86 -42.24 36.69
CA GLN A 275 -17.97 -42.10 37.85
C GLN A 275 -18.74 -41.94 39.15
N LYS A 276 -19.83 -41.16 39.12
CA LYS A 276 -20.69 -40.99 40.30
C LYS A 276 -21.37 -42.31 40.67
N LYS A 277 -21.87 -43.05 39.68
CA LYS A 277 -22.41 -44.41 39.89
C LYS A 277 -21.36 -45.36 40.46
N LEU A 278 -20.12 -45.33 39.96
CA LEU A 278 -19.03 -46.16 40.45
C LEU A 278 -18.73 -45.90 41.94
N ARG A 279 -18.75 -44.63 42.38
CA ARG A 279 -18.58 -44.25 43.80
C ARG A 279 -19.72 -44.71 44.70
N ASP A 280 -20.95 -44.65 44.19
CA ASP A 280 -22.15 -44.94 44.97
C ASP A 280 -22.45 -46.46 45.04
N MET A 281 -21.76 -47.29 44.26
CA MET A 281 -21.97 -48.74 44.19
C MET A 281 -21.13 -49.54 45.20
N SER A 282 -21.78 -50.49 45.88
CA SER A 282 -21.19 -51.30 46.96
C SER A 282 -20.97 -52.78 46.60
N SER A 283 -21.47 -53.23 45.43
CA SER A 283 -21.30 -54.59 44.93
C SER A 283 -20.16 -54.66 43.89
N ASP A 284 -19.30 -55.67 44.01
CA ASP A 284 -18.20 -55.90 43.07
C ASP A 284 -18.70 -56.29 41.66
N GLU A 285 -19.88 -56.90 41.57
CA GLU A 285 -20.52 -57.31 40.30
C GLU A 285 -21.03 -56.07 39.52
N GLU A 286 -21.62 -55.10 40.22
CA GLU A 286 -22.09 -53.84 39.64
C GLU A 286 -20.90 -52.93 39.27
N ARG A 287 -19.79 -52.99 40.02
CA ARG A 287 -18.55 -52.27 39.67
C ARG A 287 -17.93 -52.80 38.39
N ALA A 288 -17.92 -54.12 38.18
CA ALA A 288 -17.41 -54.71 36.95
C ALA A 288 -18.23 -54.27 35.71
N GLU A 289 -19.56 -54.19 35.84
CA GLU A 289 -20.45 -53.72 34.77
C GLU A 289 -20.20 -52.24 34.42
N VAL A 290 -20.03 -51.37 35.41
CA VAL A 290 -19.72 -49.94 35.17
C VAL A 290 -18.32 -49.73 34.60
N VAL A 291 -17.34 -50.58 34.97
CA VAL A 291 -16.00 -50.55 34.36
C VAL A 291 -16.08 -50.94 32.88
N GLU A 292 -16.90 -51.94 32.52
CA GLU A 292 -17.12 -52.32 31.13
C GLU A 292 -17.82 -51.19 30.33
N GLU A 293 -18.84 -50.54 30.90
CA GLU A 293 -19.48 -49.36 30.31
C GLU A 293 -18.50 -48.19 30.12
N LEU A 294 -17.64 -47.92 31.11
CA LEU A 294 -16.57 -46.92 31.00
C LEU A 294 -15.58 -47.26 29.90
N GLN A 295 -15.23 -48.54 29.73
CA GLN A 295 -14.32 -48.99 28.68
C GLN A 295 -14.93 -48.86 27.27
N VAL A 296 -16.24 -49.05 27.13
CA VAL A 296 -16.97 -48.80 25.87
C VAL A 296 -16.97 -47.31 25.53
N GLU A 297 -17.29 -46.44 26.49
CA GLU A 297 -17.25 -44.99 26.26
C GLU A 297 -15.83 -44.47 26.01
N LEU A 298 -14.80 -45.08 26.62
CA LEU A 298 -13.40 -44.79 26.34
C LEU A 298 -13.03 -45.06 24.87
N ASN A 299 -13.40 -46.24 24.37
CA ASN A 299 -13.16 -46.62 22.98
C ASN A 299 -13.90 -45.69 22.00
N ARG A 300 -15.09 -45.23 22.40
CA ARG A 300 -15.86 -44.24 21.64
C ARG A 300 -15.15 -42.88 21.60
N GLN A 301 -14.51 -42.46 22.70
CA GLN A 301 -13.74 -41.23 22.79
C GLN A 301 -12.45 -41.30 21.93
N ILE A 302 -11.78 -42.46 21.88
CA ILE A 302 -10.62 -42.70 20.99
C ILE A 302 -11.02 -42.59 19.52
N ARG A 303 -12.15 -43.20 19.14
CA ARG A 303 -12.65 -43.11 17.76
C ARG A 303 -13.04 -41.68 17.40
N PHE A 304 -13.67 -40.96 18.32
CA PHE A 304 -14.01 -39.55 18.13
C PHE A 304 -12.76 -38.67 17.92
N ALA A 305 -11.68 -38.92 18.67
CA ALA A 305 -10.40 -38.23 18.46
C ALA A 305 -9.84 -38.49 17.05
N GLN A 306 -9.92 -39.72 16.54
CA GLN A 306 -9.49 -40.05 15.17
C GLN A 306 -10.36 -39.40 14.10
N GLU A 307 -11.68 -39.37 14.29
CA GLU A 307 -12.61 -38.68 13.39
C GLU A 307 -12.35 -37.16 13.39
N SER A 308 -12.02 -36.57 14.54
CA SER A 308 -11.62 -35.17 14.63
C SER A 308 -10.30 -34.89 13.90
N GLU A 309 -9.31 -35.79 13.98
CA GLU A 309 -8.04 -35.68 13.24
C GLU A 309 -8.27 -35.66 11.72
N THR A 310 -9.20 -36.49 11.24
CA THR A 310 -9.55 -36.57 9.81
C THR A 310 -10.27 -35.31 9.32
N CYS A 311 -11.22 -34.79 10.11
CA CYS A 311 -11.90 -33.53 9.82
C CYS A 311 -10.90 -32.36 9.77
N ILE A 312 -9.90 -32.38 10.65
CA ILE A 312 -8.90 -31.33 10.70
C ILE A 312 -7.93 -31.40 9.51
N GLN A 313 -7.48 -32.58 9.10
CA GLN A 313 -6.71 -32.73 7.86
C GLN A 313 -7.46 -32.15 6.65
N LEU A 314 -8.77 -32.35 6.57
CA LEU A 314 -9.59 -31.80 5.50
C LEU A 314 -9.63 -30.25 5.54
N MET A 315 -9.65 -29.66 6.74
CA MET A 315 -9.50 -28.20 6.89
C MET A 315 -8.10 -27.69 6.52
N GLU A 316 -7.03 -28.45 6.80
CA GLU A 316 -5.67 -28.09 6.37
C GLU A 316 -5.54 -28.07 4.85
N ASP A 317 -6.14 -29.06 4.17
CA ASP A 317 -6.19 -29.13 2.72
C ASP A 317 -6.97 -27.95 2.13
N GLU A 318 -8.10 -27.58 2.72
CA GLU A 318 -8.88 -26.40 2.33
C GLU A 318 -8.07 -25.10 2.50
N LEU A 319 -7.34 -24.96 3.61
CA LEU A 319 -6.47 -23.81 3.87
C LEU A 319 -5.33 -23.75 2.83
N GLN A 320 -4.72 -24.89 2.52
CA GLN A 320 -3.67 -24.98 1.51
C GLN A 320 -4.20 -24.60 0.12
N ASN A 321 -5.42 -25.01 -0.22
CA ASN A 321 -6.06 -24.64 -1.48
C ASN A 321 -6.40 -23.14 -1.53
N ALA A 322 -6.93 -22.56 -0.45
CA ALA A 322 -7.17 -21.12 -0.36
C ALA A 322 -5.88 -20.29 -0.53
N ASN A 323 -4.75 -20.76 0.02
CA ASN A 323 -3.45 -20.12 -0.18
C ASN A 323 -3.00 -20.17 -1.65
N LYS A 324 -3.20 -21.31 -2.34
CA LYS A 324 -2.90 -21.43 -3.77
C LYS A 324 -3.74 -20.48 -4.62
N GLU A 325 -5.04 -20.35 -4.33
CA GLU A 325 -5.91 -19.40 -5.03
C GLU A 325 -5.43 -17.96 -4.89
N ILE A 326 -4.93 -17.58 -3.71
CA ILE A 326 -4.40 -16.24 -3.47
C ILE A 326 -3.10 -16.01 -4.24
N GLU A 327 -2.21 -17.00 -4.27
CA GLU A 327 -0.99 -16.92 -5.08
C GLU A 327 -1.31 -16.76 -6.57
N GLN A 328 -2.37 -17.42 -7.04
CA GLN A 328 -2.89 -17.23 -8.39
C GLN A 328 -3.46 -15.82 -8.59
N LEU A 329 -4.27 -15.30 -7.66
CA LEU A 329 -4.84 -13.95 -7.75
C LEU A 329 -3.76 -12.86 -7.68
N THR A 330 -2.73 -13.01 -6.84
CA THR A 330 -1.60 -12.07 -6.79
C THR A 330 -0.78 -12.11 -8.08
N SER A 331 -0.57 -13.29 -8.66
CA SER A 331 0.10 -13.41 -9.96
C SER A 331 -0.71 -12.75 -11.09
N LYS A 332 -2.05 -12.89 -11.08
CA LYS A 332 -2.94 -12.22 -12.05
C LYS A 332 -2.91 -10.71 -11.88
N LEU A 333 -2.93 -10.20 -10.65
CA LEU A 333 -2.80 -8.77 -10.37
C LEU A 333 -1.46 -8.20 -10.85
N GLY A 334 -0.36 -8.96 -10.70
CA GLY A 334 0.95 -8.60 -11.24
C GLY A 334 0.94 -8.46 -12.77
N LYS A 335 0.31 -9.40 -13.47
CA LYS A 335 0.16 -9.37 -14.94
C LYS A 335 -0.67 -8.18 -15.43
N VAL A 336 -1.70 -7.75 -14.67
CA VAL A 336 -2.47 -6.54 -15.00
C VAL A 336 -1.58 -5.29 -14.95
N GLY A 337 -0.64 -5.23 -14.00
CA GLY A 337 0.37 -4.17 -13.95
C GLY A 337 1.29 -4.14 -15.17
N GLU A 338 1.75 -5.32 -15.62
CA GLU A 338 2.58 -5.47 -16.82
C GLU A 338 1.82 -5.04 -18.09
N LEU A 339 0.57 -5.51 -18.25
CA LEU A 339 -0.31 -5.12 -19.37
C LEU A 339 -0.57 -3.61 -19.39
N LYS A 340 -0.69 -2.97 -18.23
CA LYS A 340 -0.86 -1.51 -18.16
C LYS A 340 0.38 -0.76 -18.65
N MET A 341 1.59 -1.24 -18.33
CA MET A 341 2.81 -0.65 -18.87
C MET A 341 2.94 -0.87 -20.37
N GLU A 342 2.65 -2.06 -20.86
CA GLU A 342 2.65 -2.39 -22.28
C GLU A 342 1.65 -1.53 -23.07
N LEU A 343 0.48 -1.24 -22.47
CA LEU A 343 -0.53 -0.36 -23.05
C LEU A 343 -0.06 1.10 -23.12
N ILE A 344 0.64 1.59 -22.09
CA ILE A 344 1.26 2.94 -22.09
C ILE A 344 2.33 3.02 -23.18
N GLU A 345 3.20 2.02 -23.30
CA GLU A 345 4.24 1.96 -24.31
C GLU A 345 3.66 1.92 -25.72
N THR A 346 2.66 1.07 -25.95
CA THR A 346 1.95 0.95 -27.24
C THR A 346 1.24 2.26 -27.61
N ARG A 347 0.72 2.98 -26.62
CA ARG A 347 0.10 4.30 -26.83
C ARG A 347 1.14 5.35 -27.25
N ALA A 348 2.30 5.38 -26.59
CA ALA A 348 3.41 6.26 -26.94
C ALA A 348 3.95 5.97 -28.35
N GLN A 349 4.08 4.69 -28.71
CA GLN A 349 4.47 4.26 -30.06
C GLN A 349 3.43 4.68 -31.11
N ASN A 350 2.13 4.56 -30.82
CA ASN A 350 1.07 5.03 -31.70
C ASN A 350 1.09 6.55 -31.91
N GLU A 351 1.37 7.32 -30.86
CA GLU A 351 1.51 8.78 -30.94
C GLU A 351 2.71 9.16 -31.82
N GLN A 352 3.86 8.50 -31.63
CA GLN A 352 5.03 8.68 -32.47
C GLN A 352 4.75 8.36 -33.94
N MET A 353 4.01 7.28 -34.23
CA MET A 353 3.60 6.94 -35.60
C MET A 353 2.65 7.99 -36.18
N ARG A 354 1.71 8.54 -35.39
CA ARG A 354 0.83 9.62 -35.83
C ARG A 354 1.60 10.88 -36.18
N ASP A 355 2.60 11.26 -35.38
CA ASP A 355 3.48 12.38 -35.66
C ASP A 355 4.29 12.19 -36.94
N GLN A 356 4.81 10.98 -37.16
CA GLN A 356 5.50 10.62 -38.41
C GLN A 356 4.55 10.74 -39.61
N LEU A 357 3.33 10.22 -39.50
CA LEU A 357 2.32 10.35 -40.54
C LEU A 357 1.97 11.81 -40.82
N PHE A 358 1.85 12.64 -39.79
CA PHE A 358 1.58 14.07 -39.96
C PHE A 358 2.73 14.79 -40.67
N LYS A 359 3.99 14.53 -40.28
CA LYS A 359 5.17 15.07 -40.95
C LYS A 359 5.21 14.65 -42.42
N LEU A 360 5.10 13.35 -42.69
CA LEU A 360 5.08 12.82 -44.07
C LEU A 360 3.95 13.39 -44.91
N LYS A 361 2.76 13.57 -44.34
CA LYS A 361 1.61 14.18 -45.03
C LYS A 361 1.86 15.65 -45.36
N THR A 362 2.46 16.38 -44.42
CA THR A 362 2.80 17.80 -44.61
C THR A 362 3.89 17.97 -45.66
N ASP A 363 4.91 17.13 -45.64
CA ASP A 363 6.00 17.15 -46.62
C ASP A 363 5.50 16.73 -48.02
N ASN A 364 4.62 15.73 -48.11
CA ASN A 364 3.94 15.40 -49.37
C ASN A 364 3.14 16.59 -49.92
N ARG A 365 2.44 17.34 -49.06
CA ARG A 365 1.70 18.53 -49.48
C ARG A 365 2.65 19.61 -50.01
N LYS A 366 3.76 19.87 -49.32
CA LYS A 366 4.79 20.83 -49.77
C LYS A 366 5.42 20.40 -51.08
N LEU A 367 5.75 19.12 -51.25
CA LEU A 367 6.32 18.58 -52.48
C LEU A 367 5.34 18.69 -53.65
N ARG A 368 4.05 18.39 -53.43
CA ARG A 368 3.01 18.60 -54.45
C ARG A 368 2.87 20.07 -54.84
N GLN A 369 2.88 20.98 -53.87
CA GLN A 369 2.85 22.42 -54.16
C GLN A 369 4.07 22.87 -54.97
N LYS A 370 5.27 22.43 -54.60
CA LYS A 370 6.50 22.72 -55.38
C LYS A 370 6.45 22.13 -56.79
N ALA A 371 5.90 20.93 -56.96
CA ALA A 371 5.71 20.32 -58.27
C ALA A 371 4.73 21.12 -59.13
N ASP A 372 3.61 21.58 -58.55
CA ASP A 372 2.61 22.42 -59.22
C ASP A 372 3.17 23.82 -59.57
N GLU A 373 3.98 24.41 -58.70
CA GLU A 373 4.66 25.70 -58.95
C GLU A 373 5.71 25.58 -60.05
N MET A 374 6.49 24.49 -60.07
CA MET A 374 7.42 24.19 -61.15
C MET A 374 6.69 23.92 -62.48
N ALA A 375 5.51 23.28 -62.44
CA ALA A 375 4.69 23.08 -63.63
C ALA A 375 4.03 24.36 -64.17
N LYS A 376 3.81 25.37 -63.31
CA LYS A 376 3.18 26.66 -63.68
C LYS A 376 4.18 27.76 -64.07
N ARG A 377 5.48 27.57 -63.87
CA ARG A 377 6.49 28.53 -64.36
C ARG A 377 6.51 28.53 -65.89
N PRO A 378 6.28 29.68 -66.57
CA PRO A 378 6.42 29.77 -68.01
C PRO A 378 7.89 29.59 -68.40
N ALA A 379 8.13 28.87 -69.49
CA ALA A 379 9.46 28.57 -70.01
C ALA A 379 10.13 29.82 -70.59
N GLU A 380 10.60 30.74 -69.74
CA GLU A 380 11.47 31.85 -70.16
C GLU A 380 12.75 31.88 -69.33
N LYS A 381 13.88 31.80 -70.05
CA LYS A 381 15.30 31.75 -69.63
C LYS A 381 15.83 30.41 -69.07
N SER A 382 15.67 29.34 -69.87
CA SER A 382 16.19 27.98 -69.59
C SER A 382 17.72 27.77 -69.74
N GLY A 383 18.53 28.82 -69.79
CA GLY A 383 19.99 28.72 -70.04
C GLY A 383 20.82 28.62 -68.77
N GLU A 384 20.83 29.69 -67.97
CA GLU A 384 21.69 29.80 -66.78
C GLU A 384 21.14 29.03 -65.56
N ASP A 385 19.84 29.14 -65.28
CA ASP A 385 19.21 28.43 -64.15
C ASP A 385 19.29 26.90 -64.31
N SER A 386 19.26 26.38 -65.55
CA SER A 386 19.42 24.94 -65.80
C SER A 386 20.83 24.46 -65.46
N THR A 387 21.85 25.29 -65.67
CA THR A 387 23.23 24.94 -65.32
C THR A 387 23.48 25.02 -63.81
N ALA A 388 22.89 26.01 -63.13
CA ALA A 388 22.95 26.13 -61.68
C ALA A 388 22.22 24.95 -61.00
N LEU A 389 21.01 24.63 -61.47
CA LEU A 389 20.25 23.47 -60.97
C LEU A 389 20.97 22.15 -61.25
N LYS A 390 21.60 21.96 -62.43
CA LYS A 390 22.40 20.77 -62.70
C LYS A 390 23.61 20.65 -61.77
N LYS A 391 24.22 21.77 -61.40
CA LYS A 391 25.33 21.80 -60.45
C LYS A 391 24.86 21.45 -59.03
N GLU A 392 23.76 22.04 -58.57
CA GLU A 392 23.16 21.69 -57.27
C GLU A 392 22.70 20.23 -57.22
N LEU A 393 22.17 19.68 -58.33
CA LEU A 393 21.76 18.28 -58.42
C LEU A 393 22.97 17.34 -58.39
N ALA A 394 24.09 17.71 -59.02
CA ALA A 394 25.34 16.98 -58.94
C ALA A 394 25.93 17.02 -57.51
N ASP A 395 25.88 18.18 -56.85
CA ASP A 395 26.35 18.34 -55.47
C ASP A 395 25.47 17.55 -54.48
N LEU A 396 24.15 17.52 -54.69
CA LEU A 396 23.22 16.68 -53.91
C LEU A 396 23.43 15.19 -54.17
N GLN A 397 23.69 14.76 -55.41
CA GLN A 397 24.05 13.37 -55.71
C GLN A 397 25.37 12.96 -55.06
N ALA A 398 26.37 13.85 -55.05
CA ALA A 398 27.63 13.60 -54.35
C ALA A 398 27.42 13.47 -52.83
N MET A 399 26.62 14.34 -52.22
CA MET A 399 26.27 14.21 -50.80
C MET A 399 25.48 12.93 -50.50
N TYR A 400 24.58 12.51 -51.39
CA TYR A 400 23.81 11.27 -51.20
C TYR A 400 24.70 10.03 -51.30
N ALA A 401 25.64 10.00 -52.26
CA ALA A 401 26.61 8.92 -52.39
C ALA A 401 27.54 8.83 -51.16
N ASP A 402 28.00 9.98 -50.64
CA ASP A 402 28.84 10.05 -49.44
C ASP A 402 28.08 9.61 -48.17
N LEU A 403 26.77 9.83 -48.14
CA LEU A 403 25.90 9.40 -47.04
C LEU A 403 25.54 7.91 -47.15
N GLU A 404 25.34 7.39 -48.36
CA GLU A 404 25.21 5.96 -48.64
C GLU A 404 26.49 5.19 -48.27
N GLU A 405 27.68 5.71 -48.60
CA GLU A 405 28.96 5.10 -48.24
C GLU A 405 29.14 5.06 -46.71
N LYS A 406 28.86 6.17 -46.01
CA LYS A 406 28.88 6.21 -44.54
C LYS A 406 27.86 5.28 -43.91
N PHE A 407 26.67 5.14 -44.51
CA PHE A 407 25.64 4.23 -44.03
C PHE A 407 26.04 2.76 -44.27
N LEU A 408 26.71 2.47 -45.39
CA LEU A 408 27.25 1.14 -45.68
C LEU A 408 28.37 0.78 -44.69
N ASP A 409 29.27 1.72 -44.41
CA ASP A 409 30.36 1.54 -43.43
C ASP A 409 29.83 1.30 -42.02
N LEU A 410 28.80 2.06 -41.60
CA LEU A 410 28.11 1.84 -40.32
C LEU A 410 27.46 0.46 -40.25
N LYS A 411 26.85 0.00 -41.34
CA LYS A 411 26.18 -1.30 -41.41
C LYS A 411 27.15 -2.49 -41.55
N LEU A 412 28.38 -2.26 -42.00
CA LEU A 412 29.45 -3.27 -42.03
C LEU A 412 30.20 -3.37 -40.69
N GLN A 413 29.99 -2.41 -39.78
CA GLN A 413 30.54 -2.40 -38.41
C GLN A 413 29.60 -3.00 -37.35
N GLU A 414 28.33 -3.24 -37.68
CA GLU A 414 27.42 -4.16 -36.97
C GLU A 414 27.55 -5.59 -37.54
#